data_AF-A0A0N0S9L3-F1
#
_entry.id   AF-A0A0N0S9L3-F1
#
_cell.length_a   1.000
_cell.length_b   1.000
_cell.length_c   1.000
_cell.angle_alpha   90.00
_cell.angle_beta   90.00
_cell.angle_gamma   90.00
#
_symmetry.space_group_name_H-M   'P 1'
#
loop_
_entity.id
_entity.type
_entity.pdbx_description
1 polymer ?
#
loop_
_entity_poly.entity_id
_entity_poly.type
_entity_poly.pdbx_seq_one_letter_code
_entity_poly.pdbx_strand_id
1 'polypeptide(L)'
;MSASTEFRRGARRGTRAARASIRARKTIAVSALAVAAVLAPAGTSSAAAATADTTAQKSAAAAQSARSTRVNVVNKTSTTMYRNYSSLSHGVWDDATPPETIEGNKSAYWGSHSSGMMTGTEGDARYSLGDGGEVSFHWNNPYVGGNSYSCDVPAGYSCSRSGGGGDNATVTFTISGPYGFAAKSTAAKSAASAARSTHVTFQNRTSSELTRTSSSLEHGTWSENLLPPDRVYPMSSGIWQSESNGFMTGTQGKAEYNMFGIGSVSISWNNPYAGSNSYSCSVPVGYTCRRDGGSGDNTAVTFTLMKS
;
A
#
# COMPACT_ATOMS: atom_id res chain seq x y z
N MET A 1 5.13 58.86 58.63
CA MET A 1 3.94 59.45 59.31
C MET A 1 3.21 60.33 58.28
N SER A 2 2.07 60.94 58.63
CA SER A 2 1.14 61.69 57.76
C SER A 2 1.79 62.61 56.70
N ALA A 3 1.32 62.79 55.46
CA ALA A 3 -0.04 62.87 54.86
C ALA A 3 -0.76 64.23 55.07
N SER A 4 -1.56 64.66 54.05
CA SER A 4 -2.40 65.91 53.98
C SER A 4 -1.62 67.22 53.69
N THR A 5 -2.14 68.35 53.16
CA THR A 5 -3.41 68.83 52.46
C THR A 5 -3.12 70.31 51.99
N GLU A 6 -3.67 70.99 50.96
CA GLU A 6 -5.05 71.26 50.50
C GLU A 6 -5.11 71.80 49.02
N PHE A 7 -6.01 71.30 48.16
CA PHE A 7 -6.74 72.05 47.07
C PHE A 7 -5.98 72.85 45.97
N ARG A 8 -6.60 73.51 44.95
CA ARG A 8 -7.98 73.71 44.36
C ARG A 8 -7.79 73.54 42.81
N ARG A 9 -8.68 73.65 41.80
CA ARG A 9 -10.10 73.97 41.47
C ARG A 9 -10.28 73.44 40.00
N GLY A 10 -11.42 73.12 39.39
CA GLY A 10 -12.83 72.90 39.77
C GLY A 10 -13.53 72.07 38.65
N ALA A 11 -14.46 71.18 38.97
CA ALA A 11 -15.92 71.40 38.92
C ALA A 11 -16.56 71.32 37.50
N ARG A 12 -17.16 70.17 37.13
CA ARG A 12 -18.63 69.83 37.19
C ARG A 12 -19.44 70.49 36.03
N ARG A 13 -20.34 69.82 35.28
CA ARG A 13 -21.29 68.70 35.53
C ARG A 13 -21.52 67.90 34.23
N GLY A 14 -22.10 66.68 34.17
CA GLY A 14 -22.43 65.71 35.23
C GLY A 14 -23.75 64.93 34.99
N THR A 15 -23.77 63.64 35.39
CA THR A 15 -24.97 62.75 35.63
C THR A 15 -25.81 62.31 34.40
N ARG A 16 -26.54 61.16 34.38
CA ARG A 16 -26.95 60.21 35.46
C ARG A 16 -27.37 58.81 34.94
N ALA A 17 -26.91 57.73 35.60
CA ALA A 17 -27.57 56.39 35.78
C ALA A 17 -28.06 55.58 34.52
N ALA A 18 -28.47 54.30 34.59
CA ALA A 18 -28.67 53.36 35.71
C ALA A 18 -28.42 51.87 35.35
N ARG A 19 -28.09 51.09 36.39
CA ARG A 19 -28.29 49.63 36.64
C ARG A 19 -28.78 48.66 35.52
N ALA A 20 -27.89 47.69 35.22
CA ALA A 20 -28.04 46.23 35.44
C ALA A 20 -28.91 45.30 34.55
N SER A 21 -28.32 44.12 34.31
CA SER A 21 -28.90 42.76 34.23
C SER A 21 -29.44 42.16 32.90
N ILE A 22 -28.85 41.01 32.54
CA ILE A 22 -29.47 39.76 32.05
C ILE A 22 -30.40 39.82 30.81
N ARG A 23 -29.88 39.45 29.63
CA ARG A 23 -30.38 38.30 28.83
C ARG A 23 -29.55 38.01 27.57
N ALA A 24 -29.59 36.75 27.13
CA ALA A 24 -29.17 36.32 25.79
C ALA A 24 -30.40 35.94 24.93
N ARG A 25 -30.39 36.35 23.66
CA ARG A 25 -31.14 35.84 22.47
C ARG A 25 -30.57 36.62 21.26
N LYS A 26 -30.25 36.06 20.09
CA LYS A 26 -30.89 35.07 19.19
C LYS A 26 -31.86 35.72 18.17
N THR A 27 -31.27 36.15 17.05
CA THR A 27 -31.81 36.38 15.69
C THR A 27 -30.62 36.08 14.76
N ILE A 28 -30.65 35.20 13.75
CA ILE A 28 -31.66 34.91 12.72
C ILE A 28 -31.97 36.15 11.89
N ALA A 29 -31.24 36.30 10.79
CA ALA A 29 -31.65 37.09 9.64
C ALA A 29 -32.11 36.10 8.55
N VAL A 30 -33.36 36.21 8.12
CA VAL A 30 -33.86 35.52 6.92
C VAL A 30 -33.62 36.45 5.73
N SER A 31 -33.12 35.91 4.62
CA SER A 31 -33.01 36.62 3.34
C SER A 31 -33.71 35.81 2.26
N ALA A 32 -34.41 36.49 1.35
CA ALA A 32 -35.54 35.91 0.63
C ALA A 32 -35.15 34.96 -0.50
N LEU A 33 -36.01 33.97 -0.74
CA LEU A 33 -35.93 33.05 -1.87
C LEU A 33 -36.48 33.73 -3.14
N ALA A 34 -35.63 33.92 -4.16
CA ALA A 34 -36.06 34.40 -5.48
C ALA A 34 -36.03 33.24 -6.49
N VAL A 35 -37.19 32.69 -6.82
CA VAL A 35 -37.32 31.57 -7.77
C VAL A 35 -37.49 32.11 -9.19
N ALA A 36 -36.39 32.20 -9.94
CA ALA A 36 -36.43 32.41 -11.39
C ALA A 36 -36.47 31.05 -12.09
N ALA A 37 -37.65 30.63 -12.55
CA ALA A 37 -37.81 29.40 -13.32
C ALA A 37 -37.34 29.60 -14.76
N VAL A 38 -36.16 29.08 -15.11
CA VAL A 38 -35.68 28.99 -16.50
C VAL A 38 -36.00 27.59 -17.02
N LEU A 39 -36.65 27.52 -18.18
CA LEU A 39 -37.00 26.27 -18.85
C LEU A 39 -36.02 25.92 -19.98
N ALA A 40 -35.85 24.60 -20.16
CA ALA A 40 -35.16 23.92 -21.26
C ALA A 40 -33.63 24.09 -21.39
N PRO A 41 -32.95 23.18 -22.12
CA PRO A 41 -33.36 21.84 -22.57
C PRO A 41 -32.58 20.71 -21.87
N ALA A 42 -32.93 19.46 -22.13
CA ALA A 42 -32.08 18.32 -21.76
C ALA A 42 -30.78 18.34 -22.59
N GLY A 43 -29.63 18.58 -21.93
CA GLY A 43 -28.32 18.65 -22.56
C GLY A 43 -27.27 17.86 -21.78
N THR A 44 -26.49 17.03 -22.48
CA THR A 44 -25.47 16.14 -21.89
C THR A 44 -24.31 16.93 -21.28
N SER A 45 -24.13 16.83 -19.96
CA SER A 45 -23.10 17.56 -19.22
C SER A 45 -22.23 16.62 -18.35
N SER A 46 -21.09 16.22 -18.92
CA SER A 46 -19.83 15.84 -18.26
C SER A 46 -19.87 15.26 -16.83
N ALA A 47 -19.66 13.94 -16.71
CA ALA A 47 -19.24 13.30 -15.46
C ALA A 47 -17.85 13.75 -14.93
N ALA A 48 -17.09 14.53 -15.72
CA ALA A 48 -15.76 15.05 -15.37
C ALA A 48 -15.77 16.16 -14.30
N ALA A 49 -16.91 16.76 -13.98
CA ALA A 49 -16.98 17.81 -12.95
C ALA A 49 -16.91 17.24 -11.52
N ALA A 50 -17.56 16.10 -11.27
CA ALA A 50 -17.64 15.49 -9.93
C ALA A 50 -16.30 14.91 -9.42
N THR A 51 -15.45 14.44 -10.33
CA THR A 51 -14.13 13.90 -10.00
C THR A 51 -13.12 14.99 -9.61
N ALA A 52 -13.24 16.19 -10.18
CA ALA A 52 -12.38 17.32 -9.85
C ALA A 52 -12.65 17.88 -8.44
N ASP A 53 -13.91 18.00 -8.03
CA ASP A 53 -14.28 18.46 -6.68
C ASP A 53 -13.83 17.43 -5.61
N THR A 54 -14.04 16.14 -5.86
CA THR A 54 -13.64 15.06 -4.94
C THR A 54 -12.12 15.04 -4.68
N THR A 55 -11.30 15.19 -5.73
CA THR A 55 -9.83 15.22 -5.60
C THR A 55 -9.33 16.52 -4.97
N ALA A 56 -10.01 17.65 -5.18
CA ALA A 56 -9.70 18.88 -4.45
C ALA A 56 -10.01 18.76 -2.94
N GLN A 57 -11.14 18.14 -2.57
CA GLN A 57 -11.53 17.96 -1.17
C GLN A 57 -10.60 17.00 -0.41
N LYS A 58 -10.18 15.89 -1.03
CA LYS A 58 -9.35 14.89 -0.34
C LYS A 58 -7.87 15.29 -0.24
N SER A 59 -7.34 15.97 -1.25
CA SER A 59 -6.02 16.61 -1.15
C SER A 59 -5.99 17.77 -0.13
N ALA A 60 -7.10 18.50 0.03
CA ALA A 60 -7.27 19.44 1.14
C ALA A 60 -7.33 18.74 2.51
N ALA A 61 -8.00 17.59 2.62
CA ALA A 61 -8.05 16.80 3.86
C ALA A 61 -6.65 16.35 4.32
N ALA A 62 -5.77 15.93 3.39
CA ALA A 62 -4.37 15.62 3.71
C ALA A 62 -3.63 16.85 4.27
N ALA A 63 -3.85 18.05 3.69
CA ALA A 63 -3.27 19.31 4.15
C ALA A 63 -3.87 19.84 5.47
N GLN A 64 -5.07 19.39 5.86
CA GLN A 64 -5.73 19.72 7.13
C GLN A 64 -5.54 18.65 8.22
N SER A 65 -4.92 17.52 7.89
CA SER A 65 -4.67 16.42 8.82
C SER A 65 -3.63 16.78 9.90
N ALA A 66 -3.67 16.09 11.04
CA ALA A 66 -2.67 16.24 12.09
C ALA A 66 -1.34 15.56 11.73
N ARG A 67 -1.38 14.54 10.86
CA ARG A 67 -0.23 13.75 10.39
C ARG A 67 -0.48 13.33 8.94
N SER A 68 0.45 13.63 8.03
CA SER A 68 0.43 13.07 6.66
C SER A 68 1.80 12.58 6.20
N THR A 69 1.82 11.59 5.33
CA THR A 69 3.04 11.10 4.68
C THR A 69 2.82 11.00 3.18
N ARG A 70 3.57 11.79 2.42
CA ARG A 70 3.80 11.57 0.99
C ARG A 70 5.02 10.68 0.82
N VAL A 71 4.87 9.58 0.11
CA VAL A 71 5.97 8.70 -0.30
C VAL A 71 6.24 8.93 -1.78
N ASN A 72 7.47 9.30 -2.11
CA ASN A 72 7.96 9.30 -3.49
C ASN A 72 8.88 8.09 -3.67
N VAL A 73 8.77 7.40 -4.81
CA VAL A 73 9.68 6.32 -5.20
C VAL A 73 10.34 6.68 -6.53
N VAL A 74 11.67 6.72 -6.54
CA VAL A 74 12.51 6.91 -7.74
C VAL A 74 13.08 5.56 -8.15
N ASN A 75 12.63 5.03 -9.27
CA ASN A 75 13.14 3.78 -9.83
C ASN A 75 14.31 4.08 -10.77
N LYS A 76 15.56 3.95 -10.31
CA LYS A 76 16.76 4.06 -11.17
C LYS A 76 17.26 2.70 -11.69
N THR A 77 16.42 1.68 -11.63
CA THR A 77 16.70 0.38 -12.25
C THR A 77 16.23 0.41 -13.71
N SER A 78 16.67 -0.54 -14.53
CA SER A 78 16.13 -0.77 -15.87
C SER A 78 14.83 -1.59 -15.90
N THR A 79 14.37 -2.07 -14.75
CA THR A 79 13.24 -3.00 -14.62
C THR A 79 11.98 -2.28 -14.12
N THR A 80 10.81 -2.74 -14.53
CA THR A 80 9.54 -2.23 -14.01
C THR A 80 9.24 -2.89 -12.67
N MET A 81 8.89 -2.08 -11.68
CA MET A 81 8.31 -2.54 -10.42
C MET A 81 6.80 -2.68 -10.59
N TYR A 82 6.24 -3.83 -10.19
CA TYR A 82 4.81 -4.16 -10.27
C TYR A 82 4.25 -4.33 -8.86
N ARG A 83 3.22 -3.58 -8.49
CA ARG A 83 2.63 -3.64 -7.14
C ARG A 83 2.04 -5.03 -6.90
N ASN A 84 2.39 -5.65 -5.77
CA ASN A 84 1.79 -6.90 -5.32
C ASN A 84 1.06 -6.75 -3.98
N TYR A 85 1.38 -5.72 -3.18
CA TYR A 85 0.73 -5.41 -1.92
C TYR A 85 0.71 -3.90 -1.63
N SER A 86 -0.36 -3.41 -1.02
CA SER A 86 -0.35 -2.11 -0.34
C SER A 86 -1.46 -2.02 0.71
N SER A 87 -1.15 -1.54 1.89
CA SER A 87 -2.10 -1.39 3.01
C SER A 87 -1.77 -0.17 3.88
N LEU A 88 -2.72 0.20 4.75
CA LEU A 88 -2.48 1.12 5.86
C LEU A 88 -2.86 0.41 7.15
N SER A 89 -1.96 0.40 8.13
CA SER A 89 -2.29 0.07 9.52
C SER A 89 -3.06 1.23 10.16
N HIS A 90 -2.71 2.48 9.82
CA HIS A 90 -3.32 3.69 10.37
C HIS A 90 -3.50 4.81 9.34
N GLY A 91 -4.61 5.55 9.49
CA GLY A 91 -4.99 6.66 8.62
C GLY A 91 -5.83 6.22 7.42
N VAL A 92 -5.88 7.06 6.39
CA VAL A 92 -6.52 6.79 5.09
C VAL A 92 -5.60 7.22 3.96
N TRP A 93 -5.75 6.61 2.78
CA TRP A 93 -5.04 7.04 1.57
C TRP A 93 -5.52 8.42 1.11
N ASP A 94 -4.63 9.17 0.47
CA ASP A 94 -4.97 10.32 -0.38
C ASP A 94 -5.64 9.84 -1.69
N ASP A 95 -5.80 10.69 -2.70
CA ASP A 95 -6.24 10.25 -4.05
C ASP A 95 -5.15 9.42 -4.76
N ALA A 96 -3.89 9.75 -4.50
CA ALA A 96 -2.73 9.00 -4.97
C ALA A 96 -2.45 7.83 -4.01
N THR A 97 -2.95 6.65 -4.38
CA THR A 97 -2.53 5.37 -3.79
C THR A 97 -1.24 4.87 -4.47
N PRO A 98 -0.51 3.89 -3.91
CA PRO A 98 0.67 3.31 -4.57
C PRO A 98 0.25 2.75 -5.94
N PRO A 99 0.83 3.20 -7.07
CA PRO A 99 0.35 2.82 -8.39
C PRO A 99 0.75 1.39 -8.75
N GLU A 100 0.00 0.75 -9.66
CA GLU A 100 0.22 -0.66 -10.05
C GLU A 100 1.59 -0.90 -10.70
N THR A 101 2.17 0.11 -11.35
CA THR A 101 3.50 0.03 -11.97
C THR A 101 4.36 1.27 -11.69
N ILE A 102 5.67 1.05 -11.59
CA ILE A 102 6.69 2.08 -11.59
C ILE A 102 7.78 1.64 -12.57
N GLU A 103 7.70 2.12 -13.81
CA GLU A 103 8.63 1.73 -14.89
C GLU A 103 10.10 2.03 -14.53
N GLY A 104 11.02 1.31 -15.18
CA GLY A 104 12.46 1.58 -15.07
C GLY A 104 12.80 3.01 -15.51
N ASN A 105 13.69 3.67 -14.75
CA ASN A 105 14.06 5.08 -14.91
C ASN A 105 12.92 6.11 -14.77
N LYS A 106 11.79 5.75 -14.13
CA LYS A 106 10.70 6.67 -13.79
C LYS A 106 10.62 6.95 -12.29
N SER A 107 9.59 7.70 -11.89
CA SER A 107 9.27 7.93 -10.49
C SER A 107 7.76 7.99 -10.28
N ALA A 108 7.32 7.60 -9.10
CA ALA A 108 5.93 7.59 -8.67
C ALA A 108 5.80 8.26 -7.30
N TYR A 109 4.57 8.59 -6.91
CA TYR A 109 4.26 9.00 -5.54
C TYR A 109 2.90 8.47 -5.10
N TRP A 110 2.72 8.41 -3.79
CA TRP A 110 1.43 8.20 -3.12
C TRP A 110 1.39 9.00 -1.81
N GLY A 111 0.24 9.04 -1.16
CA GLY A 111 0.09 9.70 0.14
C GLY A 111 -0.95 9.06 1.03
N SER A 112 -0.79 9.24 2.34
CA SER A 112 -1.76 8.88 3.37
C SER A 112 -1.78 9.90 4.50
N HIS A 113 -2.90 10.01 5.22
CA HIS A 113 -3.08 10.96 6.31
C HIS A 113 -3.91 10.42 7.48
N SER A 114 -3.73 11.01 8.67
CA SER A 114 -4.47 10.70 9.89
C SER A 114 -5.95 11.08 9.76
N SER A 115 -6.83 10.10 9.97
CA SER A 115 -8.29 10.26 9.92
C SER A 115 -8.97 10.24 11.31
N GLY A 116 -8.19 10.06 12.39
CA GLY A 116 -8.70 9.87 13.75
C GLY A 116 -8.15 10.89 14.76
N MET A 117 -8.84 11.02 15.89
CA MET A 117 -8.37 11.84 17.00
C MET A 117 -7.13 11.20 17.63
N MET A 118 -6.03 11.95 17.70
CA MET A 118 -4.73 11.50 18.23
C MET A 118 -4.12 10.28 17.51
N THR A 119 -4.43 10.06 16.23
CA THR A 119 -3.82 8.99 15.41
C THR A 119 -2.76 9.52 14.43
N GLY A 120 -1.84 8.64 14.05
CA GLY A 120 -0.88 8.89 12.98
C GLY A 120 -1.35 8.39 11.61
N THR A 121 -0.40 8.22 10.69
CA THR A 121 -0.59 7.38 9.51
C THR A 121 0.58 6.44 9.33
N GLU A 122 0.27 5.18 9.03
CA GLU A 122 1.24 4.09 8.88
C GLU A 122 0.77 3.11 7.82
N GLY A 123 1.70 2.60 7.01
CA GLY A 123 1.40 1.57 6.04
C GLY A 123 2.60 1.02 5.29
N ASP A 124 2.26 0.12 4.38
CA ASP A 124 3.14 -0.73 3.60
C ASP A 124 2.80 -0.62 2.11
N ALA A 125 3.81 -0.68 1.26
CA ALA A 125 3.67 -0.97 -0.16
C ALA A 125 4.79 -1.91 -0.61
N ARG A 126 4.48 -2.91 -1.43
CA ARG A 126 5.46 -3.87 -1.93
C ARG A 126 5.31 -4.06 -3.44
N TYR A 127 6.43 -4.32 -4.08
CA TYR A 127 6.56 -4.36 -5.53
C TYR A 127 7.46 -5.52 -5.97
N SER A 128 6.94 -6.41 -6.82
CA SER A 128 7.75 -7.40 -7.55
C SER A 128 8.56 -6.69 -8.65
N LEU A 129 9.86 -6.97 -8.75
CA LEU A 129 10.70 -6.51 -9.87
C LEU A 129 10.46 -7.43 -11.09
N GLY A 130 10.43 -6.86 -12.31
CA GLY A 130 10.11 -7.60 -13.55
C GLY A 130 11.06 -8.76 -13.89
N ASP A 131 12.28 -8.70 -13.37
CA ASP A 131 13.38 -9.68 -13.46
C ASP A 131 13.56 -10.54 -12.20
N GLY A 132 12.83 -10.25 -11.12
CA GLY A 132 12.69 -11.10 -9.93
C GLY A 132 13.07 -10.45 -8.60
N GLY A 133 12.45 -10.95 -7.52
CA GLY A 133 12.57 -10.38 -6.17
C GLY A 133 11.52 -9.30 -5.86
N GLU A 134 11.47 -8.89 -4.60
CA GLU A 134 10.50 -7.93 -4.07
C GLU A 134 11.24 -6.73 -3.45
N VAL A 135 10.67 -5.53 -3.64
CA VAL A 135 11.03 -4.31 -2.91
C VAL A 135 9.91 -3.98 -1.93
N SER A 136 10.25 -3.76 -0.66
CA SER A 136 9.33 -3.27 0.38
C SER A 136 9.49 -1.77 0.59
N PHE A 137 8.41 -1.11 1.02
CA PHE A 137 8.40 0.24 1.55
C PHE A 137 7.47 0.29 2.76
N HIS A 138 7.98 0.69 3.92
CA HIS A 138 7.18 0.98 5.12
C HIS A 138 7.35 2.45 5.52
N TRP A 139 6.28 3.06 6.02
CA TRP A 139 6.31 4.37 6.63
C TRP A 139 5.38 4.42 7.85
N ASN A 140 5.82 5.12 8.89
CA ASN A 140 5.00 5.49 10.04
C ASN A 140 5.30 6.95 10.43
N ASN A 141 4.26 7.77 10.45
CA ASN A 141 4.27 9.13 10.98
C ASN A 141 3.27 9.17 12.14
N PRO A 142 3.74 8.86 13.38
CA PRO A 142 2.88 8.66 14.54
C PRO A 142 2.40 10.01 15.10
N TYR A 143 1.27 9.99 15.84
CA TYR A 143 0.76 11.21 16.48
C TYR A 143 1.74 11.84 17.48
N VAL A 144 2.50 11.00 18.18
CA VAL A 144 3.61 11.38 19.08
C VAL A 144 4.78 10.43 18.81
N GLY A 145 5.97 11.00 18.61
CA GLY A 145 7.19 10.26 18.32
C GLY A 145 8.01 10.92 17.21
N GLY A 146 8.99 10.19 16.68
CA GLY A 146 9.65 10.52 15.42
C GLY A 146 9.17 9.58 14.32
N ASN A 147 9.15 10.07 13.08
CA ASN A 147 8.74 9.28 11.92
C ASN A 147 9.74 8.15 11.66
N SER A 148 9.26 6.95 11.33
CA SER A 148 10.08 5.80 10.94
C SER A 148 9.75 5.33 9.53
N TYR A 149 10.75 4.72 8.88
CA TYR A 149 10.70 4.31 7.49
C TYR A 149 11.66 3.13 7.26
N SER A 150 11.23 2.08 6.58
CA SER A 150 12.11 1.03 6.05
C SER A 150 11.94 0.84 4.55
N CYS A 151 12.91 0.17 3.93
CA CYS A 151 12.92 -0.12 2.50
C CYS A 151 13.88 -1.28 2.25
N ASP A 152 13.33 -2.48 2.10
CA ASP A 152 14.10 -3.70 1.85
C ASP A 152 14.11 -3.99 0.34
N VAL A 153 15.23 -4.53 -0.15
CA VAL A 153 15.48 -4.78 -1.57
C VAL A 153 16.19 -6.12 -1.76
N PRO A 154 16.06 -6.79 -2.91
CA PRO A 154 16.73 -8.06 -3.14
C PRO A 154 18.23 -7.85 -3.40
N ALA A 155 19.00 -8.94 -3.26
CA ALA A 155 20.44 -8.91 -3.45
C ALA A 155 20.83 -8.38 -4.86
N GLY A 156 21.80 -7.46 -4.91
CA GLY A 156 22.21 -6.75 -6.13
C GLY A 156 21.54 -5.38 -6.34
N TYR A 157 20.46 -5.09 -5.60
CA TYR A 157 19.84 -3.78 -5.54
C TYR A 157 20.26 -3.02 -4.27
N SER A 158 19.96 -1.73 -4.26
CA SER A 158 20.14 -0.83 -3.12
C SER A 158 18.93 0.08 -3.00
N CYS A 159 18.52 0.36 -1.76
CA CYS A 159 17.58 1.44 -1.46
C CYS A 159 18.28 2.54 -0.68
N SER A 160 17.96 3.79 -1.00
CA SER A 160 18.40 4.97 -0.26
C SER A 160 17.20 5.87 0.04
N ARG A 161 17.20 6.51 1.21
CA ARG A 161 16.07 7.30 1.71
C ARG A 161 16.49 8.74 2.01
N SER A 162 15.67 9.71 1.60
CA SER A 162 15.81 11.12 1.97
C SER A 162 14.49 11.73 2.41
N GLY A 163 14.54 12.90 3.06
CA GLY A 163 13.36 13.58 3.62
C GLY A 163 12.76 12.84 4.83
N GLY A 164 11.44 12.89 4.97
CA GLY A 164 10.68 12.22 6.03
C GLY A 164 10.59 12.96 7.36
N GLY A 165 10.97 14.24 7.41
CA GLY A 165 10.86 15.07 8.63
C GLY A 165 9.53 15.81 8.74
N GLY A 166 9.10 16.10 9.97
CA GLY A 166 7.93 16.92 10.28
C GLY A 166 6.60 16.15 10.27
N ASP A 167 5.54 16.85 10.71
CA ASP A 167 4.20 16.28 10.90
C ASP A 167 3.49 15.99 9.57
N ASN A 168 3.76 16.78 8.53
CA ASN A 168 3.32 16.57 7.15
C ASN A 168 4.54 16.23 6.29
N ALA A 169 4.97 14.98 6.37
CA ALA A 169 6.24 14.50 5.87
C ALA A 169 6.20 14.17 4.37
N THR A 170 7.29 14.47 3.66
CA THR A 170 7.58 13.87 2.35
C THR A 170 8.85 13.04 2.45
N VAL A 171 8.74 11.73 2.29
CA VAL A 171 9.87 10.79 2.21
C VAL A 171 10.10 10.41 0.76
N THR A 172 11.37 10.30 0.35
CA THR A 172 11.73 9.81 -0.98
C THR A 172 12.64 8.59 -0.84
N PHE A 173 12.21 7.47 -1.41
CA PHE A 173 13.03 6.28 -1.59
C PHE A 173 13.58 6.26 -3.01
N THR A 174 14.86 5.90 -3.17
CA THR A 174 15.50 5.70 -4.47
C THR A 174 16.05 4.29 -4.55
N ILE A 175 15.49 3.50 -5.47
CA ILE A 175 15.94 2.13 -5.78
C ILE A 175 16.98 2.19 -6.89
N SER A 176 18.07 1.43 -6.78
CA SER A 176 19.15 1.43 -7.76
C SER A 176 19.87 0.08 -7.84
N GLY A 177 20.17 -0.36 -9.05
CA GLY A 177 20.90 -1.61 -9.35
C GLY A 177 20.12 -2.59 -10.25
N PRO A 178 20.71 -3.75 -10.56
CA PRO A 178 22.15 -3.99 -10.52
C PRO A 178 22.84 -3.26 -11.69
N TYR A 179 24.06 -2.72 -11.47
CA TYR A 179 24.89 -2.29 -12.61
C TYR A 179 25.24 -3.53 -13.45
N GLY A 180 25.02 -3.45 -14.77
CA GLY A 180 24.75 -4.60 -15.64
C GLY A 180 25.72 -5.78 -15.59
N PHE A 181 25.47 -6.71 -14.67
CA PHE A 181 26.02 -8.06 -14.63
C PHE A 181 24.91 -9.03 -14.18
N ALA A 182 24.88 -10.24 -14.76
CA ALA A 182 23.82 -11.20 -14.50
C ALA A 182 23.78 -11.63 -13.02
N ALA A 183 22.65 -11.40 -12.36
CA ALA A 183 22.47 -11.72 -10.95
C ALA A 183 22.50 -13.25 -10.73
N LYS A 184 23.59 -13.76 -10.14
CA LYS A 184 23.57 -15.08 -9.50
C LYS A 184 22.71 -14.97 -8.24
N SER A 185 21.64 -15.77 -8.17
CA SER A 185 20.75 -15.82 -7.02
C SER A 185 21.49 -16.34 -5.78
N THR A 186 21.78 -15.45 -4.83
CA THR A 186 22.16 -15.82 -3.46
C THR A 186 20.88 -15.99 -2.64
N ALA A 187 20.61 -17.19 -2.15
CA ALA A 187 19.39 -17.50 -1.41
C ALA A 187 19.20 -16.59 -0.19
N ALA A 188 17.96 -16.18 0.05
CA ALA A 188 17.60 -15.42 1.25
C ALA A 188 17.87 -16.24 2.52
N LYS A 189 18.25 -15.54 3.59
CA LYS A 189 18.70 -16.17 4.84
C LYS A 189 17.50 -16.66 5.65
N SER A 190 17.11 -17.92 5.46
CA SER A 190 15.97 -18.55 6.13
C SER A 190 16.06 -18.40 7.66
N ALA A 191 14.95 -17.94 8.26
CA ALA A 191 14.61 -18.25 9.63
C ALA A 191 14.14 -19.71 9.71
N ALA A 192 14.43 -20.38 10.83
CA ALA A 192 14.00 -21.75 11.17
C ALA A 192 13.99 -22.77 10.01
N SER A 193 15.10 -23.48 9.79
CA SER A 193 15.17 -24.53 8.76
C SER A 193 14.18 -25.68 9.04
N ALA A 194 13.01 -25.63 8.40
CA ALA A 194 12.10 -26.75 8.29
C ALA A 194 12.81 -27.98 7.66
N ALA A 195 12.30 -29.18 7.96
CA ALA A 195 12.83 -30.43 7.38
C ALA A 195 12.47 -30.59 5.90
N ARG A 196 11.38 -29.96 5.46
CA ARG A 196 10.97 -29.76 4.06
C ARG A 196 10.41 -28.36 3.89
N SER A 197 10.74 -27.68 2.80
CA SER A 197 10.10 -26.40 2.42
C SER A 197 9.99 -26.27 0.92
N THR A 198 8.93 -25.61 0.45
CA THR A 198 8.68 -25.36 -0.98
C THR A 198 8.40 -23.88 -1.19
N HIS A 199 9.37 -23.20 -1.79
CA HIS A 199 9.25 -21.83 -2.28
C HIS A 199 8.76 -21.86 -3.73
N VAL A 200 7.65 -21.17 -4.00
CA VAL A 200 7.00 -21.17 -5.31
C VAL A 200 6.99 -19.75 -5.88
N THR A 201 7.58 -19.60 -7.07
CA THR A 201 7.43 -18.39 -7.90
C THR A 201 6.45 -18.70 -9.02
N PHE A 202 5.37 -17.93 -9.13
CA PHE A 202 4.38 -18.06 -10.20
C PHE A 202 4.40 -16.82 -11.11
N GLN A 203 5.01 -16.96 -12.28
CA GLN A 203 5.07 -15.92 -13.30
C GLN A 203 3.82 -15.94 -14.19
N ASN A 204 3.09 -14.84 -14.21
CA ASN A 204 2.01 -14.61 -15.15
C ASN A 204 2.57 -13.90 -16.39
N ARG A 205 2.90 -14.63 -17.46
CA ARG A 205 3.36 -14.05 -18.74
C ARG A 205 2.20 -13.99 -19.74
N THR A 206 1.03 -13.57 -19.27
CA THR A 206 -0.18 -13.34 -20.06
C THR A 206 -0.71 -11.92 -19.88
N SER A 207 -1.69 -11.54 -20.70
CA SER A 207 -2.36 -10.24 -20.65
C SER A 207 -3.51 -10.15 -19.63
N SER A 208 -3.82 -11.23 -18.90
CA SER A 208 -5.01 -11.30 -18.02
C SER A 208 -4.61 -11.40 -16.55
N GLU A 209 -5.38 -10.73 -15.68
CA GLU A 209 -5.22 -10.86 -14.23
C GLU A 209 -5.67 -12.25 -13.76
N LEU A 210 -4.95 -12.78 -12.77
CA LEU A 210 -5.28 -13.99 -12.03
C LEU A 210 -5.70 -13.59 -10.61
N THR A 211 -6.97 -13.77 -10.24
CA THR A 211 -7.46 -13.55 -8.87
C THR A 211 -7.52 -14.89 -8.12
N ARG A 212 -6.95 -14.97 -6.92
CA ARG A 212 -6.94 -16.20 -6.11
C ARG A 212 -8.36 -16.61 -5.73
N THR A 213 -8.72 -17.86 -6.02
CA THR A 213 -10.01 -18.46 -5.60
C THR A 213 -9.86 -19.38 -4.40
N SER A 214 -8.71 -20.03 -4.24
CA SER A 214 -8.41 -20.84 -3.06
C SER A 214 -6.90 -20.99 -2.84
N SER A 215 -6.52 -21.33 -1.60
CA SER A 215 -5.20 -21.88 -1.30
C SER A 215 -5.29 -22.81 -0.10
N SER A 216 -4.86 -24.06 -0.25
CA SER A 216 -4.86 -25.09 0.80
C SER A 216 -3.45 -25.63 1.03
N LEU A 217 -3.22 -26.12 2.24
CA LEU A 217 -2.17 -27.08 2.54
C LEU A 217 -2.84 -28.33 3.09
N GLU A 218 -2.50 -29.48 2.53
CA GLU A 218 -2.87 -30.77 3.12
C GLU A 218 -1.84 -31.18 4.18
N HIS A 219 -0.58 -30.75 4.02
CA HIS A 219 0.51 -30.95 4.97
C HIS A 219 1.42 -29.71 5.08
N GLY A 220 1.84 -29.39 6.30
CA GLY A 220 2.72 -28.26 6.59
C GLY A 220 2.00 -27.01 7.11
N THR A 221 2.73 -25.89 7.09
CA THR A 221 2.24 -24.53 7.35
C THR A 221 2.67 -23.62 6.20
N TRP A 222 2.00 -22.47 6.02
CA TRP A 222 2.60 -21.37 5.27
C TRP A 222 3.74 -20.79 6.09
N SER A 223 4.82 -20.35 5.42
CA SER A 223 5.84 -19.52 6.05
C SER A 223 5.25 -18.16 6.44
N GLU A 224 5.86 -17.48 7.40
CA GLU A 224 5.35 -16.23 7.95
C GLU A 224 5.06 -15.19 6.85
N ASN A 225 3.77 -14.84 6.69
CA ASN A 225 3.23 -13.91 5.69
C ASN A 225 3.49 -14.28 4.20
N LEU A 226 3.89 -15.51 3.87
CA LEU A 226 4.17 -15.99 2.50
C LEU A 226 3.10 -16.97 1.98
N LEU A 227 1.82 -16.62 2.13
CA LEU A 227 0.71 -17.31 1.45
C LEU A 227 0.59 -16.87 -0.03
N PRO A 228 -0.05 -17.66 -0.92
CA PRO A 228 -0.25 -17.26 -2.33
C PRO A 228 -0.99 -15.92 -2.43
N PRO A 229 -0.52 -14.95 -3.22
CA PRO A 229 -1.11 -13.61 -3.25
C PRO A 229 -2.51 -13.63 -3.87
N ASP A 230 -3.37 -12.71 -3.43
CA ASP A 230 -4.76 -12.62 -3.92
C ASP A 230 -4.90 -12.22 -5.39
N ARG A 231 -3.86 -11.60 -5.96
CA ARG A 231 -3.78 -11.24 -7.38
C ARG A 231 -2.39 -11.55 -7.93
N VAL A 232 -2.32 -12.06 -9.15
CA VAL A 232 -1.10 -12.04 -9.97
C VAL A 232 -1.43 -11.33 -11.29
N TYR A 233 -1.06 -10.05 -11.34
CA TYR A 233 -1.31 -9.15 -12.46
C TYR A 233 -0.63 -9.61 -13.79
N PRO A 234 -1.10 -9.11 -14.95
CA PRO A 234 -0.44 -9.34 -16.23
C PRO A 234 1.05 -9.03 -16.20
N MET A 235 1.85 -9.90 -16.84
CA MET A 235 3.32 -9.84 -16.95
C MET A 235 4.13 -9.89 -15.63
N SER A 236 3.48 -9.96 -14.45
CA SER A 236 4.15 -9.94 -13.14
C SER A 236 4.41 -11.34 -12.56
N SER A 237 4.73 -11.44 -11.27
CA SER A 237 4.95 -12.70 -10.57
C SER A 237 4.44 -12.65 -9.12
N GLY A 238 3.74 -13.71 -8.72
CA GLY A 238 3.40 -13.99 -7.32
C GLY A 238 4.43 -14.94 -6.70
N ILE A 239 4.59 -14.87 -5.38
CA ILE A 239 5.53 -15.70 -4.61
C ILE A 239 4.82 -16.21 -3.36
N TRP A 240 5.08 -17.46 -2.97
CA TRP A 240 4.65 -18.03 -1.68
C TRP A 240 5.59 -19.13 -1.20
N GLN A 241 5.49 -19.50 0.08
CA GLN A 241 6.30 -20.57 0.67
C GLN A 241 5.51 -21.37 1.70
N SER A 242 5.74 -22.69 1.70
CA SER A 242 5.19 -23.61 2.70
C SER A 242 6.26 -24.54 3.26
N GLU A 243 6.07 -25.00 4.49
CA GLU A 243 7.08 -25.65 5.34
C GLU A 243 6.49 -26.84 6.11
N SER A 244 7.30 -27.88 6.34
CA SER A 244 6.94 -29.00 7.22
C SER A 244 6.86 -28.56 8.68
N ASN A 245 5.72 -28.80 9.33
CA ASN A 245 5.46 -28.44 10.74
C ASN A 245 5.25 -29.67 11.67
N GLY A 246 5.66 -30.86 11.24
CA GLY A 246 5.45 -32.11 11.99
C GLY A 246 6.65 -33.07 11.92
N PHE A 247 6.64 -34.07 12.79
CA PHE A 247 7.66 -35.12 12.82
C PHE A 247 7.50 -36.06 11.62
N MET A 248 8.56 -36.22 10.82
CA MET A 248 8.56 -37.00 9.58
C MET A 248 7.48 -36.60 8.55
N THR A 249 7.01 -35.35 8.57
CA THR A 249 6.06 -34.83 7.56
C THR A 249 6.75 -34.01 6.48
N GLY A 250 6.10 -33.94 5.31
CA GLY A 250 6.48 -33.03 4.23
C GLY A 250 5.70 -31.73 4.25
N THR A 251 5.72 -31.01 3.13
CA THR A 251 4.74 -29.97 2.84
C THR A 251 4.06 -30.21 1.50
N GLN A 252 2.73 -30.09 1.48
CA GLN A 252 1.89 -30.35 0.33
C GLN A 252 0.76 -29.32 0.32
N GLY A 253 0.48 -28.76 -0.87
CA GLY A 253 -0.63 -27.83 -1.03
C GLY A 253 -0.98 -27.48 -2.46
N LYS A 254 -1.95 -26.57 -2.55
CA LYS A 254 -2.56 -26.12 -3.79
C LYS A 254 -2.86 -24.62 -3.72
N ALA A 255 -2.72 -23.94 -4.86
CA ALA A 255 -3.18 -22.58 -5.07
C ALA A 255 -4.02 -22.54 -6.36
N GLU A 256 -5.22 -21.96 -6.28
CA GLU A 256 -6.14 -21.83 -7.41
C GLU A 256 -6.42 -20.36 -7.70
N TYR A 257 -6.48 -20.03 -8.98
CA TYR A 257 -6.70 -18.69 -9.51
C TYR A 257 -7.78 -18.72 -10.59
N ASN A 258 -8.71 -17.77 -10.57
CA ASN A 258 -9.51 -17.45 -11.74
C ASN A 258 -8.71 -16.50 -12.65
N MET A 259 -8.50 -16.93 -13.89
CA MET A 259 -7.98 -16.12 -14.98
C MET A 259 -9.16 -15.38 -15.61
N PHE A 260 -9.17 -14.05 -15.46
CA PHE A 260 -10.37 -13.25 -15.73
C PHE A 260 -10.92 -13.47 -17.16
N GLY A 261 -12.18 -13.90 -17.24
CA GLY A 261 -12.89 -14.16 -18.50
C GLY A 261 -12.44 -15.40 -19.29
N ILE A 262 -11.52 -16.23 -18.74
CA ILE A 262 -10.88 -17.32 -19.49
C ILE A 262 -11.08 -18.69 -18.82
N GLY A 263 -10.93 -18.80 -17.50
CA GLY A 263 -11.07 -20.08 -16.78
C GLY A 263 -10.23 -20.16 -15.51
N SER A 264 -10.01 -21.37 -14.99
CA SER A 264 -9.24 -21.59 -13.77
C SER A 264 -7.81 -22.05 -14.06
N VAL A 265 -6.86 -21.53 -13.28
CA VAL A 265 -5.48 -22.02 -13.17
C VAL A 265 -5.31 -22.67 -11.79
N SER A 266 -4.68 -23.84 -11.74
CA SER A 266 -4.48 -24.61 -10.51
C SER A 266 -3.04 -25.10 -10.43
N ILE A 267 -2.30 -24.64 -9.43
CA ILE A 267 -0.92 -25.05 -9.14
C ILE A 267 -0.92 -25.91 -7.88
N SER A 268 -0.23 -27.05 -7.91
CA SER A 268 -0.01 -27.87 -6.72
C SER A 268 1.44 -28.36 -6.60
N TRP A 269 1.85 -28.62 -5.36
CA TRP A 269 3.16 -29.13 -4.99
C TRP A 269 3.05 -30.15 -3.87
N ASN A 270 3.96 -31.12 -3.88
CA ASN A 270 4.20 -32.04 -2.79
C ASN A 270 5.71 -32.22 -2.66
N ASN A 271 6.27 -31.82 -1.52
CA ASN A 271 7.64 -32.06 -1.09
C ASN A 271 7.57 -32.99 0.14
N PRO A 272 7.54 -34.32 -0.07
CA PRO A 272 7.34 -35.29 0.99
C PRO A 272 8.60 -35.45 1.85
N TYR A 273 8.45 -35.94 3.08
CA TYR A 273 9.58 -36.24 3.95
C TYR A 273 10.56 -37.27 3.36
N ALA A 274 10.04 -38.21 2.57
CA ALA A 274 10.81 -39.18 1.79
C ALA A 274 10.11 -39.46 0.45
N GLY A 275 10.90 -39.68 -0.61
CA GLY A 275 10.41 -39.85 -1.97
C GLY A 275 10.92 -38.74 -2.90
N SER A 276 10.16 -38.47 -3.97
CA SER A 276 10.47 -37.41 -4.94
C SER A 276 9.42 -36.31 -4.88
N ASN A 277 9.85 -35.06 -5.01
CA ASN A 277 8.95 -33.91 -5.11
C ASN A 277 8.08 -34.03 -6.38
N SER A 278 6.80 -33.70 -6.26
CA SER A 278 5.86 -33.69 -7.39
C SER A 278 5.12 -32.36 -7.49
N TYR A 279 4.76 -32.00 -8.72
CA TYR A 279 4.23 -30.67 -9.06
C TYR A 279 3.22 -30.80 -10.19
N SER A 280 2.13 -30.04 -10.12
CA SER A 280 1.20 -29.90 -11.24
C SER A 280 0.85 -28.44 -11.49
N CYS A 281 0.50 -28.12 -12.74
CA CYS A 281 -0.01 -26.82 -13.14
C CYS A 281 -1.05 -27.05 -14.23
N SER A 282 -2.33 -26.97 -13.87
CA SER A 282 -3.45 -27.06 -14.80
C SER A 282 -3.89 -25.66 -15.21
N VAL A 283 -4.17 -25.46 -16.50
CA VAL A 283 -4.44 -24.15 -17.12
C VAL A 283 -5.56 -24.25 -18.18
N PRO A 284 -6.23 -23.15 -18.52
CA PRO A 284 -7.24 -23.12 -19.58
C PRO A 284 -6.66 -23.45 -20.97
N VAL A 285 -7.53 -23.88 -21.89
CA VAL A 285 -7.13 -24.18 -23.28
C VAL A 285 -6.55 -22.94 -23.99
N GLY A 286 -5.51 -23.13 -24.80
CA GLY A 286 -4.76 -22.04 -25.43
C GLY A 286 -3.73 -21.36 -24.51
N TYR A 287 -3.49 -21.93 -23.32
CA TYR A 287 -2.40 -21.55 -22.43
C TYR A 287 -1.52 -22.76 -22.08
N THR A 288 -0.26 -22.46 -21.77
CA THR A 288 0.77 -23.44 -21.41
C THR A 288 1.37 -23.04 -20.06
N CYS A 289 1.63 -24.02 -19.18
CA CYS A 289 2.36 -23.79 -17.95
C CYS A 289 3.71 -24.54 -17.98
N ARG A 290 4.83 -23.80 -18.01
CA ARG A 290 6.17 -24.38 -17.84
C ARG A 290 6.50 -24.44 -16.35
N ARG A 291 7.00 -25.58 -15.87
CA ARG A 291 7.56 -25.76 -14.52
C ARG A 291 9.07 -25.97 -14.61
N ASP A 292 9.82 -25.15 -13.87
CA ASP A 292 11.28 -25.15 -13.77
C ASP A 292 11.73 -25.27 -12.30
N GLY A 293 12.92 -25.81 -12.03
CA GLY A 293 13.37 -26.15 -10.67
C GLY A 293 12.56 -27.26 -9.97
N GLY A 294 12.54 -27.24 -8.62
CA GLY A 294 11.72 -28.11 -7.78
C GLY A 294 12.40 -29.34 -7.13
N SER A 295 13.72 -29.49 -7.22
CA SER A 295 14.47 -30.58 -6.58
C SER A 295 14.97 -30.26 -5.16
N GLY A 296 15.19 -31.30 -4.35
CA GLY A 296 15.79 -31.19 -3.01
C GLY A 296 14.79 -30.93 -1.87
N ASP A 297 15.31 -30.94 -0.64
CA ASP A 297 14.52 -30.94 0.60
C ASP A 297 13.93 -29.55 0.92
N ASN A 298 14.73 -28.51 0.72
CA ASN A 298 14.32 -27.11 0.80
C ASN A 298 14.43 -26.53 -0.61
N THR A 299 13.30 -26.44 -1.31
CA THR A 299 13.26 -26.37 -2.77
C THR A 299 12.61 -25.11 -3.31
N ALA A 300 13.12 -24.63 -4.44
CA ALA A 300 12.52 -23.53 -5.20
C ALA A 300 12.00 -24.06 -6.54
N VAL A 301 10.74 -23.77 -6.85
CA VAL A 301 10.08 -24.13 -8.11
C VAL A 301 9.49 -22.87 -8.75
N THR A 302 9.66 -22.74 -10.06
CA THR A 302 9.05 -21.66 -10.85
C THR A 302 8.00 -22.24 -11.79
N PHE A 303 6.78 -21.72 -11.72
CA PHE A 303 5.73 -21.94 -12.71
C PHE A 303 5.60 -20.69 -13.59
N THR A 304 5.53 -20.87 -14.90
CA THR A 304 5.35 -19.78 -15.86
C THR A 304 4.13 -20.09 -16.71
N LEU A 305 3.03 -19.37 -16.45
CA LEU A 305 1.85 -19.35 -17.31
C LEU A 305 2.13 -18.43 -18.50
N MET A 306 1.91 -18.92 -19.71
CA MET A 306 2.02 -18.16 -20.95
C MET A 306 0.92 -18.61 -21.92
N LYS A 307 0.63 -17.79 -22.93
CA LYS A 307 -0.22 -18.22 -24.05
C LYS A 307 0.52 -19.29 -24.88
N SER A 308 -0.20 -20.28 -25.38
CA SER A 308 0.31 -21.31 -26.31
C SER A 308 0.60 -20.74 -27.70
#